data_AF-A0A2G8JIR5-F1
#
_entry.id   AF-A0A2G8JIR5-F1
#
_cell.length_a   1.000
_cell.length_b   1.000
_cell.length_c   1.000
_cell.angle_alpha   90.00
_cell.angle_beta   90.00
_cell.angle_gamma   90.00
#
_symmetry.space_group_name_H-M   'P 1'
#
loop_
_entity.id
_entity.type
_entity.pdbx_description
1 polymer ?
#
loop_
_entity_poly.entity_id
_entity_poly.type
_entity_poly.pdbx_seq_one_letter_code
_entity_poly.pdbx_strand_id
1 'polypeptide(L)'
;MGIVKEHYTFHIKKLESNLPPLEKNGFISQSDWMSILDTDWKGSPETLDDLAAKVENTDQLQGNSQRDLQENMPAVEIKHCPFDYGASATPLDSGVGSVVPFIDNAIICEAQPYHVIFDEDLNIRQMGNTVQMISSRDLTKTIKFGDIFYLEHPQIDLTARNILKYLDMIFMMQIMKGEDETNGKRLTLSLRGQIIWMKRQRLFLFLGSPMLTSFEDLQQRGMHFSDIAAHDVTRDLILFNQQRIAEVELARQLEQKQEELRVLMKALELEKSKTDSLLYSMLPKEVANLLREGKAVVAGKKKISKIVIGTRT
;
A
#
# COMPACT_ATOMS: atom_id res chain seq x y z
N MET A 1 -29.31 26.59 1.76
CA MET A 1 -27.84 26.39 1.74
C MET A 1 -27.54 25.04 2.37
N GLY A 2 -26.95 24.12 1.63
CA GLY A 2 -26.64 22.77 2.12
C GLY A 2 -26.59 21.79 0.96
N ILE A 3 -25.42 21.66 0.34
CA ILE A 3 -25.14 20.76 -0.78
C ILE A 3 -25.19 19.33 -0.26
N VAL A 4 -26.10 18.53 -0.82
CA VAL A 4 -26.16 17.08 -0.61
C VAL A 4 -25.04 16.46 -1.43
N LYS A 5 -24.02 15.90 -0.76
CA LYS A 5 -23.03 15.01 -1.36
C LYS A 5 -23.49 13.57 -1.13
N GLU A 6 -23.73 12.86 -2.23
CA GLU A 6 -23.99 11.44 -2.25
C GLU A 6 -22.84 10.69 -1.57
N HIS A 7 -23.19 9.88 -0.57
CA HIS A 7 -22.25 9.12 0.23
C HIS A 7 -21.82 7.86 -0.55
N TYR A 8 -20.52 7.69 -0.75
CA TYR A 8 -19.96 6.39 -1.11
C TYR A 8 -20.25 5.40 0.02
N THR A 9 -21.01 4.34 -0.28
CA THR A 9 -21.24 3.25 0.67
C THR A 9 -20.20 2.17 0.41
N PHE A 10 -19.19 2.08 1.27
CA PHE A 10 -18.23 0.99 1.24
C PHE A 10 -18.90 -0.30 1.72
N HIS A 11 -19.09 -1.28 0.85
CA HIS A 11 -19.42 -2.64 1.28
C HIS A 11 -18.15 -3.32 1.80
N ILE A 12 -17.82 -3.06 3.07
CA ILE A 12 -16.91 -3.94 3.80
C ILE A 12 -17.67 -5.24 4.00
N LYS A 13 -17.37 -6.27 3.22
CA LYS A 13 -17.71 -7.64 3.61
C LYS A 13 -16.95 -7.90 4.91
N LYS A 14 -17.66 -7.80 6.04
CA LYS A 14 -17.19 -8.37 7.29
C LYS A 14 -16.92 -9.84 7.00
N LEU A 15 -15.66 -10.25 6.99
CA LEU A 15 -15.33 -11.67 7.07
C LEU A 15 -15.92 -12.09 8.42
N GLU A 16 -17.01 -12.85 8.39
CA GLU A 16 -17.55 -13.46 9.61
C GLU A 16 -16.52 -14.49 10.07
N SER A 17 -15.55 -14.02 10.86
CA SER A 17 -14.72 -14.90 11.65
C SER A 17 -15.64 -15.56 12.66
N ASN A 18 -15.75 -16.88 12.60
CA ASN A 18 -16.40 -17.72 13.62
C ASN A 18 -15.57 -17.70 14.91
N LEU A 19 -15.30 -16.52 15.45
CA LEU A 19 -14.64 -16.33 16.73
C LEU A 19 -15.71 -16.31 17.84
N PRO A 20 -15.56 -17.12 18.90
CA PRO A 20 -16.50 -17.12 20.00
C PRO A 20 -16.52 -15.75 20.71
N PRO A 21 -17.67 -15.36 21.30
CA PRO A 21 -17.81 -14.07 21.96
C PRO A 21 -16.91 -13.98 23.20
N LEU A 22 -16.34 -12.79 23.45
CA LEU A 22 -15.51 -12.55 24.63
C LEU A 22 -16.34 -12.65 25.92
N GLU A 23 -15.80 -13.35 26.92
CA GLU A 23 -16.36 -13.30 28.27
C GLU A 23 -16.14 -11.92 28.92
N LYS A 24 -16.88 -11.61 29.98
CA LYS A 24 -16.90 -10.28 30.64
C LYS A 24 -15.54 -9.82 31.19
N ASN A 25 -14.58 -10.72 31.30
CA ASN A 25 -13.19 -10.50 31.74
C ASN A 25 -12.21 -10.31 30.58
N GLY A 26 -12.67 -10.35 29.32
CA GLY A 26 -11.85 -10.13 28.14
C GLY A 26 -11.00 -11.33 27.69
N PHE A 27 -11.22 -12.52 28.27
CA PHE A 27 -10.56 -13.76 27.88
C PHE A 27 -11.56 -14.75 27.25
N ILE A 28 -11.07 -15.63 26.38
CA ILE A 28 -11.84 -16.71 25.75
C ILE A 28 -11.44 -18.01 26.44
N SER A 29 -12.40 -18.84 26.85
CA SER A 29 -12.14 -20.08 27.57
C SER A 29 -11.41 -21.12 26.68
N GLN A 30 -10.59 -21.98 27.29
CA GLN A 30 -9.80 -22.99 26.56
C GLN A 30 -10.68 -24.05 25.86
N SER A 31 -11.87 -24.33 26.40
CA SER A 31 -12.86 -25.21 25.77
C SER A 31 -13.46 -24.59 24.50
N ASP A 32 -13.63 -23.27 24.46
CA ASP A 32 -14.17 -22.58 23.29
C ASP A 32 -13.12 -22.50 22.16
N TRP A 33 -11.84 -22.37 22.52
CA TRP A 33 -10.72 -22.50 21.57
C TRP A 33 -10.65 -23.88 20.93
N MET A 34 -10.89 -24.95 21.70
CA MET A 34 -10.83 -26.33 21.22
C MET A 34 -12.00 -26.64 20.25
N SER A 35 -13.13 -25.94 20.35
CA SER A 35 -14.28 -26.14 19.46
C SER A 35 -14.03 -25.69 18.00
N ILE A 36 -13.07 -24.78 17.79
CA ILE A 36 -12.68 -24.28 16.46
C ILE A 36 -11.80 -25.31 15.72
N LEU A 37 -11.05 -26.12 16.46
CA LEU A 37 -10.13 -27.11 15.89
C LEU A 37 -10.84 -28.39 15.42
N ASP A 38 -12.04 -28.67 15.93
CA ASP A 38 -12.82 -29.88 15.63
C ASP A 38 -13.88 -29.71 14.52
N THR A 39 -14.06 -28.50 13.96
CA THR A 39 -14.96 -28.30 12.81
C THR A 39 -14.25 -28.50 11.48
N ASP A 40 -14.27 -29.75 10.99
CA ASP A 40 -14.27 -30.17 9.58
C ASP A 40 -13.64 -29.19 8.55
N TRP A 41 -12.32 -29.17 8.47
CA TRP A 41 -11.63 -28.78 7.23
C TRP A 41 -11.85 -29.87 6.17
N LYS A 42 -12.90 -29.73 5.36
CA LYS A 42 -13.13 -30.55 4.15
C LYS A 42 -12.42 -29.93 2.94
N GLY A 43 -11.09 -29.87 3.00
CA GLY A 43 -10.25 -29.63 1.83
C GLY A 43 -9.18 -30.73 1.81
N SER A 44 -9.24 -31.62 0.83
CA SER A 44 -8.19 -32.64 0.64
C SER A 44 -6.82 -31.97 0.54
N PRO A 45 -5.75 -32.55 1.14
CA PRO A 45 -4.43 -31.97 1.04
C PRO A 45 -3.89 -32.27 -0.37
N GLU A 46 -4.03 -31.32 -1.31
CA GLU A 46 -3.15 -31.31 -2.48
C GLU A 46 -1.73 -31.09 -1.96
N THR A 47 -0.86 -32.08 -2.17
CA THR A 47 0.54 -31.99 -1.73
C THR A 47 1.29 -30.93 -2.53
N LEU A 48 2.31 -30.31 -1.94
CA LEU A 48 3.17 -29.30 -2.58
C LEU A 48 3.72 -29.75 -3.95
N ASP A 49 3.90 -31.06 -4.15
CA ASP A 49 4.32 -31.67 -5.41
C ASP A 49 3.25 -31.56 -6.52
N ASP A 50 1.95 -31.56 -6.18
CA ASP A 50 0.84 -31.41 -7.15
C ASP A 50 0.71 -29.97 -7.66
N LEU A 51 1.05 -28.99 -6.82
CA LEU A 51 1.12 -27.59 -7.21
C LEU A 51 2.38 -27.31 -8.06
N ALA A 52 3.50 -27.96 -7.75
CA ALA A 52 4.73 -27.85 -8.54
C ALA A 52 4.54 -28.44 -9.96
N ALA A 53 3.86 -29.59 -10.09
CA ALA A 53 3.55 -30.20 -11.39
C ALA A 53 2.59 -29.37 -12.26
N LYS A 54 1.68 -28.60 -11.64
CA LYS A 54 0.81 -27.65 -12.35
C LYS A 54 1.58 -26.43 -12.87
N VAL A 55 2.60 -25.97 -12.15
CA VAL A 55 3.42 -24.82 -12.58
C VAL A 55 4.34 -25.20 -13.75
N GLU A 56 5.01 -26.36 -13.70
CA GLU A 56 5.90 -26.81 -14.79
C GLU A 56 5.15 -27.07 -16.12
N ASN A 57 3.87 -27.44 -16.08
CA ASN A 57 3.06 -27.63 -17.30
C ASN A 57 2.63 -26.30 -17.94
N THR A 58 2.61 -25.20 -17.20
CA THR A 58 2.28 -23.87 -17.73
C THR A 58 3.44 -23.28 -18.54
N ASP A 59 4.69 -23.60 -18.17
CA ASP A 59 5.88 -23.09 -18.86
C ASP A 59 6.19 -23.81 -20.18
N GLN A 60 5.70 -25.04 -20.37
CA GLN A 60 5.85 -25.74 -21.67
C GLN A 60 4.83 -25.30 -22.73
N LEU A 61 3.73 -24.65 -22.35
CA LEU A 61 2.75 -24.10 -23.31
C LEU A 61 3.08 -22.67 -23.77
N GLN A 62 4.06 -21.99 -23.15
CA GLN A 62 4.53 -20.67 -23.57
C GLN A 62 5.70 -20.71 -24.57
N GLY A 63 6.26 -21.88 -24.86
CA GLY A 63 7.45 -22.02 -25.73
C GLY A 63 7.20 -22.08 -27.23
N ASN A 64 5.97 -22.31 -27.71
CA ASN A 64 5.73 -22.67 -29.12
C ASN A 64 4.65 -21.86 -29.87
N SER A 65 4.17 -20.73 -29.35
CA SER A 65 3.14 -19.91 -30.04
C SER A 65 3.58 -18.50 -30.44
N GLN A 66 4.83 -18.12 -30.18
CA GLN A 66 5.28 -16.74 -30.37
C GLN A 66 5.75 -16.39 -31.80
N ARG A 67 5.54 -17.27 -32.79
CA ARG A 67 5.88 -17.00 -34.20
C ARG A 67 4.73 -16.99 -35.21
N ASP A 68 3.51 -17.40 -34.85
CA ASP A 68 2.39 -17.53 -35.81
C ASP A 68 1.12 -16.71 -35.49
N LEU A 69 1.17 -15.75 -34.55
CA LEU A 69 -0.02 -14.96 -34.15
C LEU A 69 -0.12 -13.55 -34.77
N GLN A 70 0.63 -13.25 -35.84
CA GLN A 70 0.56 -11.94 -36.50
C GLN A 70 -0.39 -11.84 -37.70
N GLU A 71 -1.07 -12.91 -38.12
CA GLU A 71 -1.92 -12.87 -39.34
C GLU A 71 -3.40 -13.25 -39.18
N ASN A 72 -3.93 -13.57 -38.00
CA ASN A 72 -5.38 -13.74 -37.83
C ASN A 72 -5.82 -13.52 -36.37
N MET A 73 -6.14 -12.27 -36.00
CA MET A 73 -6.92 -12.02 -34.79
C MET A 73 -8.41 -12.25 -35.11
N PRO A 74 -9.10 -13.20 -34.45
CA PRO A 74 -10.55 -13.25 -34.53
C PRO A 74 -11.11 -11.98 -33.87
N ALA A 75 -11.91 -11.20 -34.62
CA ALA A 75 -12.67 -10.11 -34.05
C ALA A 75 -13.60 -10.67 -32.97
N VAL A 76 -13.26 -10.47 -31.70
CA VAL A 76 -14.18 -10.76 -30.60
C VAL A 76 -15.25 -9.69 -30.66
N GLU A 77 -16.41 -10.06 -31.21
CA GLU A 77 -17.59 -9.21 -31.23
C GLU A 77 -18.14 -9.16 -29.79
N ILE A 78 -17.62 -8.23 -29.00
CA ILE A 78 -18.23 -7.85 -27.74
C ILE A 78 -19.54 -7.19 -28.12
N LYS A 79 -20.65 -7.91 -27.98
CA LYS A 79 -22.00 -7.35 -28.01
C LYS A 79 -22.01 -6.20 -27.01
N HIS A 80 -21.86 -4.99 -27.51
CA HIS A 80 -21.97 -3.79 -26.70
C HIS A 80 -23.35 -3.86 -26.05
N CYS A 81 -23.40 -3.97 -24.72
CA CYS A 81 -24.55 -3.44 -24.02
C CYS A 81 -24.69 -2.00 -24.53
N PRO A 82 -25.86 -1.58 -25.01
CA PRO A 82 -26.05 -0.21 -25.48
C PRO A 82 -26.04 0.70 -24.26
N PHE A 83 -24.86 0.96 -23.70
CA PHE A 83 -24.63 2.18 -22.98
C PHE A 83 -24.48 3.23 -24.07
N ASP A 84 -25.57 3.93 -24.28
CA ASP A 84 -25.75 4.92 -25.32
C ASP A 84 -24.73 6.05 -25.10
N TYR A 85 -23.56 5.95 -25.74
CA TYR A 85 -22.61 7.07 -25.86
C TYR A 85 -23.24 8.27 -26.61
N GLY A 86 -24.48 8.13 -27.11
CA GLY A 86 -25.31 9.18 -27.67
C GLY A 86 -25.85 10.19 -26.65
N ALA A 87 -25.74 9.94 -25.33
CA ALA A 87 -25.86 11.01 -24.35
C ALA A 87 -24.58 11.87 -24.40
N SER A 88 -24.49 12.75 -25.41
CA SER A 88 -23.69 13.96 -25.23
C SER A 88 -24.18 14.54 -23.91
N ALA A 89 -23.31 14.70 -22.92
CA ALA A 89 -23.64 15.50 -21.75
C ALA A 89 -24.08 16.85 -22.32
N THR A 90 -25.39 17.06 -22.41
CA THR A 90 -25.95 18.32 -22.85
C THR A 90 -25.50 19.30 -21.79
N PRO A 91 -24.78 20.38 -22.15
CA PRO A 91 -24.52 21.45 -21.21
C PRO A 91 -25.86 21.82 -20.56
N LEU A 92 -25.94 21.79 -19.24
CA LEU A 92 -27.05 22.35 -18.46
C LEU A 92 -27.06 23.88 -18.58
N ASP A 93 -26.98 24.41 -19.81
CA ASP A 93 -27.63 25.64 -20.25
C ASP A 93 -27.35 25.81 -21.75
N SER A 94 -28.42 25.97 -22.54
CA SER A 94 -28.34 26.22 -23.98
C SER A 94 -28.82 27.64 -24.24
N GLY A 95 -27.94 28.60 -23.93
CA GLY A 95 -28.07 29.99 -24.35
C GLY A 95 -27.16 30.27 -25.54
N VAL A 96 -27.72 30.72 -26.65
CA VAL A 96 -27.00 31.10 -27.87
C VAL A 96 -25.93 32.14 -27.57
N GLY A 97 -24.65 31.77 -27.72
CA GLY A 97 -23.52 32.70 -27.69
C GLY A 97 -22.29 32.09 -27.03
N SER A 98 -21.30 31.69 -27.84
CA SER A 98 -19.97 31.17 -27.45
C SER A 98 -20.00 30.10 -26.36
N VAL A 99 -19.70 28.84 -26.68
CA VAL A 99 -19.52 27.79 -25.67
C VAL A 99 -18.28 28.13 -24.84
N VAL A 100 -18.46 28.95 -23.81
CA VAL A 100 -17.43 29.24 -22.81
C VAL A 100 -17.31 27.97 -21.98
N PRO A 101 -16.11 27.38 -21.86
CA PRO A 101 -15.93 26.20 -21.01
C PRO A 101 -16.29 26.56 -19.57
N PHE A 102 -17.05 25.68 -18.89
CA PHE A 102 -17.40 25.86 -17.47
C PHE A 102 -16.18 25.87 -16.54
N ILE A 103 -15.07 25.28 -16.99
CA ILE A 103 -13.82 25.17 -16.25
C ILE A 103 -12.76 25.97 -17.00
N ASP A 104 -12.14 26.91 -16.30
CA ASP A 104 -11.02 27.68 -16.83
C ASP A 104 -9.76 26.78 -16.96
N ASN A 105 -8.92 27.07 -17.95
CA ASN A 105 -7.69 26.31 -18.20
C ASN A 105 -6.76 26.34 -16.99
N ALA A 106 -6.71 27.46 -16.25
CA ALA A 106 -5.91 27.56 -15.03
C ALA A 106 -6.31 26.51 -13.98
N ILE A 107 -7.60 26.28 -13.80
CA ILE A 107 -8.13 25.29 -12.86
C ILE A 107 -7.74 23.87 -13.29
N ILE A 108 -7.77 23.59 -14.60
CA ILE A 108 -7.34 22.27 -15.12
C ILE A 108 -5.84 22.06 -14.90
N CYS A 109 -5.02 23.09 -15.12
CA CYS A 109 -3.58 23.02 -14.90
C CYS A 109 -3.19 22.82 -13.43
N GLU A 110 -4.01 23.32 -12.50
CA GLU A 110 -3.84 23.10 -11.07
C GLU A 110 -4.37 21.72 -10.64
N ALA A 111 -5.58 21.36 -11.08
CA ALA A 111 -6.20 20.09 -10.75
C ALA A 111 -5.38 18.91 -11.29
N GLN A 112 -4.94 18.96 -12.54
CA GLN A 112 -4.13 17.91 -13.14
C GLN A 112 -2.72 18.42 -13.47
N PRO A 113 -1.80 18.44 -12.49
CA PRO A 113 -0.47 19.04 -12.65
C PRO A 113 0.43 18.31 -13.66
N TYR A 114 0.12 17.04 -13.97
CA TYR A 114 0.89 16.17 -14.86
C TYR A 114 0.23 15.90 -16.23
N HIS A 115 -0.66 16.79 -16.68
CA HIS A 115 -1.28 16.66 -18.00
C HIS A 115 -0.48 17.37 -19.10
N VAL A 116 -0.67 16.92 -20.35
CA VAL A 116 -0.13 17.56 -21.55
C VAL A 116 -1.16 17.47 -22.68
N ILE A 117 -1.39 18.58 -23.37
CA ILE A 117 -2.20 18.62 -24.60
C ILE A 117 -1.28 18.91 -25.77
N PHE A 118 -1.38 18.13 -26.84
CA PHE A 118 -0.56 18.29 -28.04
C PHE A 118 -1.34 17.93 -29.31
N ASP A 119 -0.89 18.44 -30.46
CA ASP A 119 -1.53 18.20 -31.75
C ASP A 119 -0.95 16.98 -32.51
N GLU A 120 -1.46 16.73 -33.72
CA GLU A 120 -1.01 15.61 -34.57
C GLU A 120 0.46 15.71 -35.02
N ASP A 121 1.01 16.92 -35.07
CA ASP A 121 2.41 17.18 -35.36
C ASP A 121 3.28 17.10 -34.09
N LEU A 122 2.69 16.68 -32.97
CA LEU A 122 3.29 16.57 -31.65
C LEU A 122 3.72 17.90 -31.06
N ASN A 123 3.15 19.02 -31.51
CA ASN A 123 3.40 20.32 -30.87
C ASN A 123 2.56 20.44 -29.61
N ILE A 124 3.21 20.75 -28.49
CA ILE A 124 2.54 20.96 -27.22
C ILE A 124 1.73 22.25 -27.28
N ARG A 125 0.47 22.17 -26.85
CA ARG A 125 -0.49 23.28 -26.78
C ARG A 125 -0.74 23.72 -25.34
N GLN A 126 -0.70 22.79 -24.38
CA GLN A 126 -0.90 23.05 -22.95
C GLN A 126 -0.15 22.03 -22.11
N MET A 127 0.27 22.44 -20.92
CA MET A 127 0.92 21.58 -19.93
C MET A 127 0.37 21.92 -18.54
N GLY A 128 0.31 20.93 -17.66
CA GLY A 128 0.07 21.15 -16.24
C GLY A 128 1.22 21.90 -15.57
N ASN A 129 0.91 22.57 -14.47
CA ASN A 129 1.85 23.48 -13.78
C ASN A 129 3.17 22.78 -13.41
N THR A 130 3.08 21.55 -12.89
CA THR A 130 4.26 20.80 -12.46
C THR A 130 5.12 20.33 -13.63
N VAL A 131 4.52 19.90 -14.74
CA VAL A 131 5.29 19.53 -15.93
C VAL A 131 6.00 20.75 -16.52
N GLN A 132 5.29 21.89 -16.61
CA GLN A 132 5.88 23.13 -17.11
C GLN A 132 7.07 23.55 -16.23
N MET A 133 6.91 23.51 -14.91
CA MET A 133 7.96 23.80 -13.94
C MET A 133 9.17 22.85 -14.08
N ILE A 134 8.95 21.53 -14.18
CA ILE A 134 10.04 20.55 -14.26
C ILE A 134 10.78 20.65 -15.61
N SER A 135 10.05 20.86 -16.70
CA SER A 135 10.66 20.93 -18.04
C SER A 135 11.50 22.19 -18.27
N SER A 136 11.28 23.26 -17.49
CA SER A 136 11.93 24.57 -17.65
C SER A 136 11.84 25.12 -19.08
N ARG A 137 10.80 24.73 -19.84
CA ARG A 137 10.59 25.17 -21.23
C ARG A 137 9.58 26.31 -21.30
N ASP A 138 9.90 27.29 -22.14
CA ASP A 138 9.02 28.43 -22.40
C ASP A 138 8.02 28.09 -23.52
N LEU A 139 6.74 28.00 -23.16
CA LEU A 139 5.61 27.72 -24.08
C LEU A 139 5.34 28.85 -25.08
N THR A 140 6.04 30.01 -25.00
CA THR A 140 5.97 31.03 -26.07
C THR A 140 6.54 30.52 -27.39
N LYS A 141 7.34 29.46 -27.36
CA LYS A 141 7.90 28.79 -28.54
C LYS A 141 7.13 27.50 -28.80
N THR A 142 7.04 27.13 -30.08
CA THR A 142 6.56 25.79 -30.46
C THR A 142 7.55 24.75 -29.92
N ILE A 143 7.09 23.95 -28.96
CA ILE A 143 7.87 22.85 -28.36
C ILE A 143 7.24 21.54 -28.80
N LYS A 144 8.06 20.59 -29.25
CA LYS A 144 7.57 19.26 -29.57
C LYS A 144 7.51 18.39 -28.33
N PHE A 145 6.58 17.44 -28.34
CA PHE A 145 6.41 16.46 -27.28
C PHE A 145 7.71 15.71 -26.99
N GLY A 146 8.41 15.28 -28.04
CA GLY A 146 9.69 14.58 -27.94
C GLY A 146 10.86 15.41 -27.39
N ASP A 147 10.72 16.74 -27.29
CA ASP A 147 11.77 17.61 -26.72
C ASP A 147 11.77 17.57 -25.18
N ILE A 148 10.65 17.15 -24.59
CA ILE A 148 10.42 17.09 -23.14
C ILE A 148 10.28 15.64 -22.67
N PHE A 149 9.58 14.81 -23.45
CA PHE A 149 9.22 13.47 -23.07
C PHE A 149 9.93 12.43 -23.92
N TYR A 150 10.51 11.45 -23.25
CA TYR A 150 10.91 10.20 -23.85
C TYR A 150 9.84 9.13 -23.58
N LEU A 151 9.40 8.42 -24.62
CA LEU A 151 8.43 7.34 -24.48
C LEU A 151 9.16 6.04 -24.11
N GLU A 152 8.90 5.53 -22.90
CA GLU A 152 9.48 4.28 -22.41
C GLU A 152 8.58 3.08 -22.78
N HIS A 153 7.27 3.24 -22.69
CA HIS A 153 6.30 2.22 -23.04
C HIS A 153 5.00 2.82 -23.58
N PRO A 154 4.36 2.24 -24.61
CA PRO A 154 4.86 1.11 -25.42
C PRO A 154 6.09 1.49 -26.27
N GLN A 155 6.91 0.51 -26.64
CA GLN A 155 8.12 0.73 -27.45
C GLN A 155 7.76 0.98 -28.93
N ILE A 156 7.31 2.20 -29.22
CA ILE A 156 6.85 2.63 -30.54
C ILE A 156 7.49 3.98 -30.87
N ASP A 157 7.62 4.27 -32.16
CA ASP A 157 7.97 5.62 -32.58
C ASP A 157 6.84 6.57 -32.21
N LEU A 158 7.20 7.67 -31.55
CA LEU A 158 6.26 8.70 -31.14
C LEU A 158 5.75 9.45 -32.38
N THR A 159 4.62 8.99 -32.92
CA THR A 159 3.89 9.63 -34.03
C THR A 159 2.39 9.56 -33.73
N ALA A 160 1.61 10.53 -34.22
CA ALA A 160 0.16 10.54 -33.99
C ALA A 160 -0.53 9.24 -34.45
N ARG A 161 -0.09 8.66 -35.57
CA ARG A 161 -0.64 7.39 -36.08
C ARG A 161 -0.37 6.22 -35.14
N ASN A 162 0.86 6.12 -34.63
CA ASN A 162 1.21 5.06 -33.69
C ASN A 162 0.48 5.25 -32.37
N ILE A 163 0.42 6.48 -31.82
CA ILE A 163 -0.32 6.78 -30.60
C ILE A 163 -1.79 6.36 -30.74
N LEU A 164 -2.46 6.71 -31.85
CA LEU A 164 -3.85 6.30 -32.13
C LEU A 164 -4.04 4.78 -32.14
N LYS A 165 -3.05 4.03 -32.64
CA LYS A 165 -3.10 2.56 -32.68
C LYS A 165 -3.02 1.92 -31.29
N TYR A 166 -2.42 2.60 -30.31
CA TYR A 166 -2.15 2.07 -28.98
C TYR A 166 -2.83 2.85 -27.85
N LEU A 167 -3.93 3.57 -28.11
CA LEU A 167 -4.65 4.37 -27.10
C LEU A 167 -5.14 3.56 -25.90
N ASP A 168 -5.44 2.27 -26.10
CA ASP A 168 -5.90 1.36 -25.04
C ASP A 168 -4.74 0.87 -24.15
N MET A 169 -3.49 1.17 -24.52
CA MET A 169 -2.32 0.85 -23.70
C MET A 169 -2.03 1.96 -22.69
N ILE A 170 -1.31 1.57 -21.64
CA ILE A 170 -0.72 2.52 -20.70
C ILE A 170 0.57 3.09 -21.27
N PHE A 171 0.70 4.41 -21.19
CA PHE A 171 1.88 5.14 -21.63
C PHE A 171 2.76 5.45 -20.43
N MET A 172 4.02 5.01 -20.49
CA MET A 172 5.06 5.40 -19.54
C MET A 172 6.01 6.36 -20.25
N MET A 173 6.16 7.55 -19.69
CA MET A 173 6.93 8.63 -20.28
C MET A 173 7.91 9.17 -19.26
N GLN A 174 9.13 9.46 -19.69
CA GLN A 174 10.16 10.05 -18.86
C GLN A 174 10.34 11.51 -19.24
N ILE A 175 10.20 12.42 -18.26
CA ILE A 175 10.53 13.82 -18.45
C ILE A 175 12.06 13.95 -18.45
N MET A 176 12.59 14.48 -19.54
CA MET A 176 14.00 14.82 -19.69
C MET A 176 14.23 16.22 -19.10
N LYS A 177 14.78 16.31 -17.87
CA LYS A 177 15.23 17.59 -17.32
C LYS A 177 16.53 18.01 -18.03
N GLY A 178 16.74 19.33 -18.17
CA GLY A 178 18.04 19.88 -18.55
C GLY A 178 19.14 19.42 -17.58
N GLU A 179 20.40 19.46 -18.01
CA GLU A 179 21.55 19.10 -17.17
C GLU A 179 21.58 19.97 -15.91
N ASP A 180 21.56 19.35 -14.73
CA ASP A 180 21.90 20.06 -13.49
C ASP A 180 23.41 20.36 -13.52
N GLU A 181 23.74 21.66 -13.61
CA GLU A 181 25.13 22.17 -13.71
C GLU A 181 26.04 21.75 -12.54
N THR A 182 25.46 21.26 -11.42
CA THR A 182 26.20 20.94 -10.20
C THR A 182 26.52 19.48 -10.00
N ASN A 183 25.83 18.54 -10.66
CA ASN A 183 25.93 17.11 -10.29
C ASN A 183 25.95 16.14 -11.50
N GLY A 184 25.82 16.61 -12.74
CA GLY A 184 25.91 15.79 -13.95
C GLY A 184 24.87 14.67 -14.10
N LYS A 185 23.98 14.49 -13.12
CA LYS A 185 22.85 13.56 -13.18
C LYS A 185 21.66 14.26 -13.84
N ARG A 186 21.19 13.71 -14.95
CA ARG A 186 19.86 14.03 -15.50
C ARG A 186 18.81 13.55 -14.49
N LEU A 187 18.23 14.47 -13.74
CA LEU A 187 17.02 14.17 -12.98
C LEU A 187 15.93 13.81 -13.98
N THR A 188 15.38 12.61 -13.86
CA THR A 188 14.32 12.14 -14.73
C THR A 188 13.13 11.75 -13.87
N LEU A 189 11.95 12.27 -14.24
CA LEU A 189 10.69 11.90 -13.61
C LEU A 189 9.92 11.02 -14.59
N SER A 190 9.69 9.76 -14.22
CA SER A 190 8.80 8.88 -14.97
C SER A 190 7.35 9.18 -14.59
N LEU A 191 6.51 9.35 -15.61
CA LEU A 191 5.07 9.50 -15.53
C LEU A 191 4.40 8.28 -16.14
N ARG A 192 3.38 7.78 -15.47
CA ARG A 192 2.50 6.72 -15.97
C ARG A 192 1.13 7.31 -16.23
N GLY A 193 0.57 7.07 -17.41
CA GLY A 193 -0.69 7.70 -17.78
C GLY A 193 -1.35 7.12 -19.02
N GLN A 194 -2.47 7.73 -19.39
CA GLN A 194 -3.19 7.40 -20.62
C GLN A 194 -3.20 8.61 -21.56
N ILE A 195 -3.20 8.33 -22.86
CA ILE A 195 -3.46 9.34 -23.89
C ILE A 195 -4.90 9.19 -24.37
N ILE A 196 -5.63 10.30 -24.41
CA ILE A 196 -7.01 10.38 -24.89
C ILE A 196 -7.01 11.19 -26.19
N TRP A 197 -7.65 10.64 -27.23
CA TRP A 197 -7.83 11.34 -28.50
C TRP A 197 -9.10 12.18 -28.54
N MET A 198 -8.94 13.51 -28.61
CA MET A 198 -10.04 14.46 -28.73
C MET A 198 -10.37 14.72 -30.20
N LYS A 199 -11.24 13.87 -30.77
CA LYS A 199 -11.60 13.86 -32.21
C LYS A 199 -12.02 15.23 -32.76
N ARG A 200 -12.81 16.00 -32.01
CA ARG A 200 -13.36 17.29 -32.49
C ARG A 200 -12.27 18.36 -32.67
N GLN A 201 -11.30 18.39 -31.77
CA GLN A 201 -10.22 19.38 -31.77
C GLN A 201 -8.96 18.90 -32.49
N ARG A 202 -8.88 17.60 -32.82
CA ARG A 202 -7.68 16.93 -33.36
C ARG A 202 -6.46 17.10 -32.45
N LEU A 203 -6.69 16.90 -31.15
CA LEU A 203 -5.69 17.03 -30.10
C LEU A 203 -5.62 15.74 -29.28
N PHE A 204 -4.44 15.43 -28.77
CA PHE A 204 -4.19 14.40 -27.78
C PHE A 204 -4.10 15.03 -26.40
N LEU A 205 -4.70 14.38 -25.41
CA LEU A 205 -4.58 14.72 -23.99
C LEU A 205 -3.88 13.56 -23.28
N PHE A 206 -2.66 13.77 -22.81
CA PHE A 206 -1.99 12.86 -21.89
C PHE A 206 -2.37 13.23 -20.46
N LEU A 207 -2.89 12.27 -19.71
CA LEU A 207 -3.14 12.36 -18.27
C LEU A 207 -2.18 11.42 -17.57
N GLY A 208 -1.12 11.98 -16.98
CA GLY A 208 -0.11 11.26 -16.23
C GLY A 208 -0.26 11.38 -14.72
N SER A 209 0.36 10.44 -14.03
CA SER A 209 0.67 10.47 -12.60
C SER A 209 2.16 10.13 -12.43
N PRO A 210 2.89 10.78 -11.51
CA PRO A 210 4.30 10.48 -11.28
C PRO A 210 4.48 9.07 -10.71
N MET A 211 5.43 8.31 -11.24
CA MET A 211 5.76 6.98 -10.72
C MET A 211 6.67 7.11 -9.50
N LEU A 212 6.05 7.03 -8.31
CA LEU A 212 6.69 7.17 -7.01
C LEU A 212 6.13 6.13 -6.05
N THR A 213 6.97 5.58 -5.17
CA THR A 213 6.56 4.53 -4.22
C THR A 213 6.78 4.92 -2.76
N SER A 214 7.69 5.86 -2.50
CA SER A 214 8.11 6.24 -1.16
C SER A 214 8.36 7.75 -1.02
N PHE A 215 8.42 8.24 0.23
CA PHE A 215 8.88 9.60 0.52
C PHE A 215 10.36 9.82 0.20
N GLU A 216 11.16 8.75 0.22
CA GLU A 216 12.56 8.80 -0.20
C GLU A 216 12.66 9.09 -1.70
N ASP A 217 11.81 8.46 -2.53
CA ASP A 217 11.77 8.72 -3.97
C ASP A 217 11.45 10.19 -4.29
N LEU A 218 10.52 10.78 -3.51
CA LEU A 218 10.19 12.21 -3.60
C LEU A 218 11.41 13.09 -3.32
N GLN A 219 12.13 12.79 -2.23
CA GLN A 219 13.34 13.53 -1.86
C GLN A 219 14.45 13.38 -2.92
N GLN A 220 14.69 12.17 -3.42
CA GLN A 220 15.70 11.90 -4.44
C GLN A 220 15.42 12.63 -5.76
N ARG A 221 14.13 12.83 -6.09
CA ARG A 221 13.69 13.55 -7.29
C ARG A 221 13.44 15.04 -7.06
N GLY A 222 13.67 15.55 -5.85
CA GLY A 222 13.45 16.95 -5.50
C GLY A 222 11.99 17.40 -5.62
N MET A 223 11.05 16.48 -5.44
CA MET A 223 9.62 16.72 -5.52
C MET A 223 9.00 16.84 -4.13
N HIS A 224 7.96 17.66 -4.02
CA HIS A 224 7.18 17.77 -2.80
C HIS A 224 5.93 16.89 -2.88
N PHE A 225 5.46 16.46 -1.71
CA PHE A 225 4.19 15.72 -1.61
C PHE A 225 2.98 16.55 -2.08
N SER A 226 3.06 17.89 -2.01
CA SER A 226 2.06 18.82 -2.53
C SER A 226 1.96 18.83 -4.06
N ASP A 227 3.02 18.41 -4.76
CA ASP A 227 3.08 18.43 -6.22
C ASP A 227 2.22 17.32 -6.84
N ILE A 228 1.87 16.30 -6.04
CA ILE A 228 0.94 15.23 -6.40
C ILE A 228 -0.48 15.70 -6.09
N ALA A 229 -1.35 15.64 -7.09
CA ALA A 229 -2.76 16.03 -6.95
C ALA A 229 -3.45 15.22 -5.85
N ALA A 230 -4.38 15.86 -5.13
CA ALA A 230 -5.05 15.23 -3.99
C ALA A 230 -5.92 14.02 -4.37
N HIS A 231 -6.47 14.00 -5.59
CA HIS A 231 -7.24 12.88 -6.12
C HIS A 231 -6.39 11.80 -6.79
N ASP A 232 -5.08 12.01 -6.89
CA ASP A 232 -4.18 11.05 -7.50
C ASP A 232 -3.90 9.88 -6.54
N VAL A 233 -4.15 8.67 -7.01
CA VAL A 233 -3.97 7.42 -6.24
C VAL A 233 -2.52 7.22 -5.80
N THR A 234 -1.55 7.75 -6.53
CA THR A 234 -0.13 7.69 -6.14
C THR A 234 0.10 8.33 -4.77
N ARG A 235 -0.66 9.39 -4.44
CA ARG A 235 -0.56 10.08 -3.15
C ARG A 235 -0.95 9.15 -2.00
N ASP A 236 -2.07 8.44 -2.16
CA ASP A 236 -2.57 7.49 -1.17
C ASP A 236 -1.64 6.28 -1.05
N LEU A 237 -1.09 5.80 -2.18
CA LEU A 237 -0.15 4.68 -2.20
C LEU A 237 1.11 4.97 -1.37
N ILE A 238 1.69 6.17 -1.50
CA ILE A 238 2.86 6.58 -0.71
C ILE A 238 2.52 6.61 0.78
N LEU A 239 1.36 7.15 1.15
CA LEU A 239 0.90 7.21 2.54
C LEU A 239 0.69 5.80 3.12
N PHE A 240 0.03 4.92 2.38
CA PHE A 240 -0.19 3.53 2.83
C PHE A 240 1.12 2.76 2.96
N ASN A 241 2.08 2.96 2.06
CA ASN A 241 3.39 2.34 2.20
C ASN A 241 4.09 2.82 3.47
N GLN A 242 4.03 4.12 3.78
CA GLN A 242 4.62 4.67 4.99
C GLN A 242 3.94 4.14 6.26
N GLN A 243 2.61 4.07 6.27
CA GLN A 243 1.85 3.50 7.37
C GLN A 243 2.24 2.04 7.60
N ARG A 244 2.29 1.24 6.52
CA ARG A 244 2.70 -0.16 6.57
C ARG A 244 4.10 -0.33 7.16
N ILE A 245 5.06 0.50 6.75
CA ILE A 245 6.42 0.47 7.31
C ILE A 245 6.41 0.76 8.82
N ALA A 246 5.64 1.76 9.26
CA ALA A 246 5.53 2.11 10.67
C ALA A 246 4.88 0.99 11.50
N GLU A 247 3.85 0.33 10.98
CA GLU A 247 3.18 -0.82 11.62
C GLU A 247 4.13 -2.01 11.78
N VAL A 248 4.90 -2.32 10.75
CA VAL A 248 5.91 -3.40 10.80
C VAL A 248 6.98 -3.10 11.84
N GLU A 249 7.48 -1.86 11.89
CA GLU A 249 8.50 -1.47 12.87
C GLU A 249 7.94 -1.51 14.31
N LEU A 250 6.69 -1.09 14.51
CA LEU A 250 6.02 -1.20 15.81
C LEU A 250 5.85 -2.67 16.23
N ALA A 251 5.41 -3.54 15.32
CA ALA A 251 5.27 -4.96 15.58
C ALA A 251 6.61 -5.60 15.99
N ARG A 252 7.71 -5.24 15.32
CA ARG A 252 9.07 -5.67 15.65
C ARG A 252 9.48 -5.25 17.07
N GLN A 253 9.18 -4.01 17.46
CA GLN A 253 9.48 -3.52 18.80
C GLN A 253 8.66 -4.24 19.88
N LEU A 254 7.38 -4.54 19.59
CA LEU A 254 6.53 -5.31 20.49
C LEU A 254 7.05 -6.73 20.68
N GLU A 255 7.46 -7.41 19.60
CA GLU A 255 8.04 -8.75 19.67
C GLU A 255 9.32 -8.76 20.52
N GLN A 256 10.22 -7.79 20.31
CA GLN A 256 11.43 -7.65 21.13
C GLN A 256 11.09 -7.45 22.61
N LYS A 257 10.11 -6.61 22.93
CA LYS A 257 9.69 -6.36 24.33
C LYS A 257 9.01 -7.58 24.95
N GLN A 258 8.22 -8.33 24.19
CA GLN A 258 7.63 -9.58 24.65
C GLN A 258 8.69 -10.61 25.00
N GLU A 259 9.74 -10.74 24.18
CA GLU A 259 10.85 -11.65 24.45
C GLU A 259 11.67 -11.23 25.67
N GLU A 260 11.99 -9.94 25.80
CA GLU A 260 12.64 -9.39 27.00
C GLU A 260 11.82 -9.69 28.28
N LEU A 261 10.51 -9.46 28.23
CA LEU A 261 9.61 -9.79 29.35
C LEU A 261 9.60 -11.28 29.66
N ARG A 262 9.56 -12.14 28.64
CA ARG A 262 9.59 -13.60 28.81
C ARG A 262 10.86 -14.07 29.52
N VAL A 263 12.01 -13.49 29.19
CA VAL A 263 13.28 -13.79 29.84
C VAL A 263 13.28 -13.32 31.30
N LEU A 264 12.81 -12.10 31.56
CA LEU A 264 12.73 -11.55 32.92
C LEU A 264 11.78 -12.34 33.82
N MET A 265 10.64 -12.80 33.31
CA MET A 265 9.70 -13.65 34.05
C MET A 265 10.36 -14.95 34.50
N LYS A 266 11.09 -15.63 33.60
CA LYS A 266 11.83 -16.86 33.94
C LYS A 266 12.90 -16.61 35.00
N ALA A 267 13.65 -15.51 34.88
CA ALA A 267 14.66 -15.14 35.88
C ALA A 267 14.03 -14.84 37.24
N LEU A 268 12.88 -14.14 37.25
CA LEU A 268 12.12 -13.83 38.46
C LEU A 268 11.60 -15.10 39.15
N GLU A 269 11.09 -16.07 38.40
CA GLU A 269 10.65 -17.37 38.94
C GLU A 269 11.81 -18.14 39.58
N LEU A 270 12.99 -18.11 38.95
CA LEU A 270 14.17 -18.76 39.47
C LEU A 270 14.66 -18.11 40.78
N GLU A 271 14.71 -16.78 40.86
CA GLU A 271 15.05 -16.06 42.09
C GLU A 271 13.99 -16.25 43.20
N LYS A 272 12.71 -16.27 42.84
CA LYS A 272 11.63 -16.62 43.79
C LYS A 272 11.84 -18.02 44.36
N SER A 273 12.16 -19.01 43.52
CA SER A 273 12.41 -20.38 43.95
C SER A 273 13.62 -20.49 44.91
N LYS A 274 14.71 -19.78 44.63
CA LYS A 274 15.88 -19.69 45.54
C LYS A 274 15.50 -19.08 46.89
N THR A 275 14.74 -17.98 46.85
CA THR A 275 14.30 -17.28 48.07
C THR A 275 13.39 -18.16 48.92
N ASP A 276 12.43 -18.85 48.28
CA ASP A 276 11.55 -19.82 48.93
C ASP A 276 12.37 -20.96 49.56
N SER A 277 13.31 -21.55 48.81
CA SER A 277 14.17 -22.63 49.32
C SER A 277 14.98 -22.20 50.55
N LEU A 278 15.46 -20.96 50.57
CA LEU A 278 16.19 -20.40 51.72
C LEU A 278 15.26 -20.20 52.93
N LEU A 279 14.03 -19.73 52.70
CA LEU A 279 13.04 -19.54 53.76
C LEU A 279 12.71 -20.87 54.47
N TYR A 280 12.53 -21.96 53.71
CA TYR A 280 12.23 -23.29 54.26
C TYR A 280 13.45 -24.00 54.87
N SER A 281 14.68 -23.60 54.55
CA SER A 281 15.88 -24.17 55.19
C SER A 281 16.19 -23.54 56.55
N MET A 282 15.79 -22.27 56.75
CA MET A 282 16.04 -21.50 57.97
C MET A 282 14.94 -21.66 59.02
N LEU A 283 13.69 -21.89 58.62
CA LEU A 283 12.53 -21.88 59.51
C LEU A 283 11.70 -23.17 59.42
N PRO A 284 11.01 -23.57 60.50
CA PRO A 284 10.03 -24.64 60.43
C PRO A 284 8.95 -24.35 59.38
N LYS A 285 8.50 -25.39 58.65
CA LYS A 285 7.56 -25.29 57.53
C LYS A 285 6.32 -24.44 57.83
N GLU A 286 5.75 -24.61 59.03
CA GLU A 286 4.55 -23.88 59.49
C GLU A 286 4.79 -22.36 59.53
N VAL A 287 5.95 -21.93 60.01
CA VAL A 287 6.34 -20.51 60.11
C VAL A 287 6.68 -19.96 58.72
N ALA A 288 7.40 -20.73 57.90
CA ALA A 288 7.78 -20.35 56.55
C ALA A 288 6.56 -20.14 55.62
N ASN A 289 5.55 -21.03 55.68
CA ASN A 289 4.31 -20.89 54.92
C ASN A 289 3.58 -19.58 55.25
N LEU A 290 3.45 -19.26 56.54
CA LEU A 290 2.80 -18.03 57.00
C LEU A 290 3.53 -16.78 56.49
N LEU A 291 4.87 -16.77 56.54
CA LEU A 291 5.68 -15.66 56.05
C LEU A 291 5.63 -15.53 54.52
N ARG A 292 5.60 -16.64 53.78
CA ARG A 292 5.45 -16.66 52.32
C ARG A 292 4.13 -16.05 51.86
N GLU A 293 3.07 -16.27 52.64
CA GLU A 293 1.75 -15.65 52.44
C GLU A 293 1.68 -14.19 52.94
N GLY A 294 2.77 -13.64 53.47
CA GLY A 294 2.84 -12.27 53.99
C GLY A 294 2.16 -12.07 55.36
N LYS A 295 1.84 -13.15 56.09
CA LYS A 295 1.19 -13.09 57.40
C LYS A 295 2.23 -12.91 58.51
N ALA A 296 1.91 -12.07 59.50
CA ALA A 296 2.74 -11.91 60.69
C ALA A 296 2.69 -13.15 61.58
N VAL A 297 3.85 -13.57 62.11
CA VAL A 297 3.97 -14.73 62.98
C VAL A 297 3.97 -14.29 64.44
N VAL A 298 3.04 -14.84 65.23
CA VAL A 298 2.93 -14.56 66.67
C VAL A 298 3.84 -15.50 67.45
N ALA A 299 4.46 -15.00 68.52
CA ALA A 299 5.31 -15.81 69.39
C ALA A 299 4.53 -16.93 70.08
N GLY A 300 4.97 -18.18 69.90
CA GLY A 300 4.38 -19.36 70.53
C GLY A 300 5.21 -19.88 71.71
N LYS A 301 4.56 -20.32 72.79
CA LYS A 301 5.21 -21.02 73.92
C LYS A 301 5.20 -22.53 73.68
N LYS A 302 6.37 -23.17 73.61
CA LYS A 302 6.49 -24.65 73.63
C LYS A 302 6.69 -25.14 75.06
N LYS A 303 5.91 -26.15 75.47
CA LYS A 303 5.91 -26.69 76.84
C LYS A 303 7.20 -27.42 77.23
N ILE A 304 7.85 -28.09 76.29
CA ILE A 304 9.12 -28.82 76.51
C ILE A 304 9.96 -28.68 75.24
N SER A 305 11.22 -28.26 75.37
CA SER A 305 12.18 -28.15 74.27
C SER A 305 13.55 -28.63 74.73
N LYS A 306 14.17 -29.53 73.97
CA LYS A 306 15.55 -29.99 74.21
C LYS A 306 16.49 -29.23 73.28
N ILE A 307 17.46 -28.54 73.87
CA ILE A 307 18.49 -27.79 73.14
C ILE A 307 19.81 -28.54 73.31
N VAL A 308 20.49 -28.86 72.20
CA VAL A 308 21.80 -29.50 72.21
C VAL A 308 22.81 -28.51 71.67
N ILE A 309 23.82 -28.18 72.47
CA ILE A 309 24.87 -27.24 72.10
C ILE A 309 26.16 -28.07 71.94
N GLY A 310 26.64 -28.17 70.70
CA GLY A 310 27.92 -28.81 70.40
C GLY A 310 29.03 -27.75 70.36
N THR A 311 30.11 -27.98 71.09
CA THR A 311 31.34 -27.18 70.97
C THR A 311 32.21 -27.79 69.87
N ARG A 312 32.56 -27.00 68.85
CA ARG A 312 33.47 -27.43 67.78
C ARG A 312 34.90 -27.30 68.31
N THR A 313 35.54 -28.42 68.67
CA THR A 313 37.00 -28.52 68.86
C THR A 313 37.69 -28.69 67.52
#